data_AF-A4FYR6-F1
#
_entry.id   AF-A4FYR6-F1
#
_cell.length_a   1.000
_cell.length_b   1.000
_cell.length_c   1.000
_cell.angle_alpha   90.00
_cell.angle_beta   90.00
_cell.angle_gamma   90.00
#
_symmetry.space_group_name_H-M   'P 1'
#
loop_
_entity.id
_entity.type
_entity.pdbx_description
1 polymer ?
#
loop_
_entity_poly.entity_id
_entity_poly.type
_entity_poly.pdbx_seq_one_letter_code
_entity_poly.pdbx_strand_id
1 'polypeptide(L)'
;MGALTEYLELKDETCHLKEEVSRVMTDRKRTTSEKREIVESLQKRLRLKKQRIRILHDKVVAYYLFPGLLIIVAALAFRFSESFREILIEILMKFI
;
A
#
# COMPACT_ATOMS: atom_id res chain seq x y z
N MET A 1 -1.92 -17.71 6.15
CA MET A 1 -2.96 -16.74 5.74
C MET A 1 -2.23 -15.55 5.10
N GLY A 2 -2.62 -15.15 3.89
CA GLY A 2 -1.83 -14.20 3.08
C GLY A 2 -2.02 -12.74 3.50
N ALA A 3 -1.02 -11.89 3.25
CA ALA A 3 -1.06 -10.45 3.55
C ALA A 3 -2.24 -9.71 2.89
N LEU A 4 -2.75 -10.23 1.77
CA LEU A 4 -3.94 -9.74 1.07
C LEU A 4 -5.24 -10.03 1.85
N THR A 5 -5.34 -11.22 2.45
CA THR A 5 -6.48 -11.61 3.29
C THR A 5 -6.49 -10.80 4.58
N GLU A 6 -5.34 -10.65 5.24
CA GLU A 6 -5.21 -9.79 6.43
C GLU A 6 -5.57 -8.33 6.11
N TYR A 7 -5.17 -7.81 4.93
CA TYR A 7 -5.53 -6.46 4.50
C TYR A 7 -7.05 -6.30 4.29
N LEU A 8 -7.70 -7.28 3.65
CA LEU A 8 -9.15 -7.27 3.41
C LEU A 8 -9.93 -7.34 4.72
N GLU A 9 -9.55 -8.23 5.64
CA GLU A 9 -10.16 -8.32 6.97
C GLU A 9 -10.01 -7.01 7.76
N LEU A 10 -8.81 -6.43 7.77
CA LEU A 10 -8.57 -5.14 8.43
C LEU A 10 -9.40 -4.00 7.83
N LYS A 11 -9.64 -4.02 6.51
CA LYS A 11 -10.48 -3.04 5.83
C LYS A 11 -11.94 -3.21 6.22
N ASP A 12 -12.41 -4.45 6.33
CA ASP A 12 -13.80 -4.78 6.68
C ASP A 12 -14.10 -4.43 8.16
N GLU A 13 -13.18 -4.77 9.07
CA GLU A 13 -13.24 -4.34 10.47
C GLU A 13 -13.27 -2.81 10.61
N THR A 14 -12.54 -2.09 9.75
CA THR A 14 -12.55 -0.62 9.75
C THR A 14 -13.90 -0.07 9.29
N CYS A 15 -14.57 -0.75 8.36
CA CYS A 15 -15.92 -0.41 7.90
C CYS A 15 -16.93 -0.61 9.04
N HIS A 16 -16.87 -1.77 9.70
CA HIS A 16 -17.71 -2.10 10.85
C HIS A 16 -17.56 -1.09 12.00
N LEU A 17 -16.33 -0.68 12.31
CA LEU A 17 -16.09 0.36 13.32
C LEU A 17 -16.73 1.70 12.96
N LYS A 18 -16.75 2.06 11.66
CA LYS A 18 -17.36 3.31 11.19
C LYS A 18 -18.89 3.28 11.33
N GLU A 19 -19.50 2.13 11.03
CA GLU A 19 -20.92 1.91 11.27
C GLU A 19 -21.25 1.95 12.76
N GLU A 20 -20.41 1.37 13.60
CA GLU A 20 -20.57 1.40 15.06
C GLU A 20 -20.51 2.83 15.62
N VAL A 21 -19.56 3.65 15.15
CA VAL A 21 -19.50 5.09 15.47
C VAL A 21 -20.79 5.80 15.04
N SER A 22 -21.30 5.52 13.84
CA SER A 22 -22.56 6.11 13.36
C SER A 22 -23.74 5.69 14.24
N ARG A 23 -23.80 4.41 14.63
CA ARG A 23 -24.82 3.86 15.53
C ARG A 23 -24.80 4.56 16.89
N VAL A 24 -23.62 4.72 17.50
CA VAL A 24 -23.43 5.40 18.79
C VAL A 24 -23.82 6.89 18.71
N MET A 25 -23.48 7.57 17.61
CA MET A 25 -23.87 8.97 17.39
C MET A 25 -25.39 9.15 17.29
N THR A 26 -26.07 8.23 16.61
CA THR A 26 -27.53 8.29 16.34
C THR A 26 -28.38 7.83 17.55
N ASP A 27 -27.77 7.16 18.52
CA ASP A 27 -28.44 6.64 19.71
C ASP A 27 -28.98 7.77 20.60
N ARG A 28 -30.31 7.94 20.65
CA ARG A 28 -30.95 9.00 21.45
C ARG A 28 -30.92 8.74 22.97
N LYS A 29 -30.60 7.52 23.41
CA LYS A 29 -30.57 7.18 24.85
C LYS A 29 -29.28 7.60 25.55
N ARG A 30 -28.19 7.77 24.81
CA ARG A 30 -26.87 8.11 25.38
C ARG A 30 -26.66 9.60 25.50
N THR A 31 -26.04 10.01 26.59
CA THR A 31 -25.62 11.40 26.81
C THR A 31 -24.47 11.77 25.88
N THR A 32 -24.29 13.08 25.66
CA THR A 32 -23.24 13.61 24.78
C THR A 32 -21.84 13.27 25.29
N SER A 33 -21.62 13.13 26.61
CA SER A 33 -20.32 12.74 27.16
C SER A 33 -20.01 11.26 26.95
N GLU A 34 -21.00 10.37 27.16
CA GLU A 34 -20.84 8.93 26.89
C GLU A 34 -20.56 8.67 25.41
N LYS A 35 -21.29 9.36 24.51
CA LYS A 35 -21.01 9.29 23.07
C LYS A 35 -19.58 9.72 22.76
N ARG A 36 -19.09 10.77 23.40
CA ARG A 36 -17.74 11.29 23.17
C ARG A 36 -16.67 10.29 23.60
N GLU A 37 -16.78 9.70 24.78
CA GLU A 37 -15.84 8.67 25.25
C GLU A 37 -15.82 7.43 24.36
N ILE A 38 -17.01 6.93 23.99
CA ILE A 38 -17.12 5.75 23.13
C ILE A 38 -16.51 6.03 21.76
N VAL A 39 -16.84 7.17 21.13
CA VAL A 39 -16.29 7.55 19.82
C VAL A 39 -14.78 7.78 19.89
N GLU A 40 -14.26 8.35 20.97
CA GLU A 40 -12.82 8.55 21.15
C GLU A 40 -12.08 7.21 21.27
N SER A 41 -12.64 6.25 22.00
CA SER A 41 -12.08 4.89 22.10
C SER A 41 -12.07 4.16 20.74
N LEU A 42 -13.16 4.30 19.97
CA LEU A 42 -13.31 3.74 18.63
C LEU A 42 -12.33 4.40 17.65
N GLN A 43 -12.14 5.73 17.72
CA GLN A 43 -11.16 6.44 16.90
C GLN A 43 -9.71 6.01 17.20
N LYS A 44 -9.36 5.78 18.47
CA LYS A 44 -8.03 5.26 18.85
C LYS A 44 -7.79 3.88 18.23
N ARG A 45 -8.77 2.98 18.30
CA ARG A 45 -8.71 1.66 17.65
C ARG A 45 -8.59 1.76 16.13
N LEU A 46 -9.35 2.67 15.51
CA LEU A 46 -9.30 2.93 14.07
C LEU A 46 -7.92 3.42 13.61
N ARG A 47 -7.30 4.33 14.38
CA ARG A 47 -5.94 4.83 14.09
C ARG A 47 -4.90 3.70 14.14
N LEU A 48 -4.95 2.86 15.16
CA LEU A 48 -4.04 1.71 15.30
C LEU A 48 -4.17 0.73 14.13
N LYS A 49 -5.41 0.37 13.76
CA LYS A 49 -5.68 -0.51 12.62
C LYS A 49 -5.20 0.11 11.30
N LYS A 50 -5.45 1.41 11.06
CA LYS A 50 -4.98 2.12 9.87
C LYS A 50 -3.45 2.18 9.78
N GLN A 51 -2.76 2.30 10.91
CA GLN A 51 -1.30 2.31 10.97
C GLN A 51 -0.73 0.93 10.62
N ARG A 52 -1.33 -0.16 11.13
CA ARG A 52 -0.99 -1.54 10.72
C ARG A 52 -1.20 -1.78 9.23
N ILE A 53 -2.33 -1.34 8.66
CA ILE A 53 -2.60 -1.43 7.22
C ILE A 53 -1.51 -0.73 6.42
N ARG A 54 -1.11 0.48 6.83
CA ARG A 54 -0.06 1.24 6.14
C ARG A 54 1.28 0.49 6.16
N ILE A 55 1.68 -0.06 7.31
CA ILE A 55 2.93 -0.82 7.45
C ILE A 55 2.89 -2.08 6.58
N LEU A 56 1.75 -2.79 6.55
CA LEU A 56 1.59 -4.00 5.75
C LEU A 56 1.64 -3.66 4.25
N HIS A 57 0.98 -2.57 3.84
CA HIS A 57 1.03 -2.06 2.47
C HIS A 57 2.46 -1.67 2.06
N ASP A 58 3.19 -0.96 2.93
CA ASP A 58 4.58 -0.58 2.67
C ASP A 58 5.48 -1.80 2.49
N LYS A 59 5.30 -2.83 3.33
CA LYS A 59 5.98 -4.13 3.16
C LYS A 59 5.65 -4.76 1.82
N VAL A 60 4.39 -4.82 1.43
CA VAL A 60 3.99 -5.41 0.14
C VAL A 60 4.60 -4.63 -1.02
N VAL A 61 4.58 -3.30 -1.00
CA VAL A 61 5.21 -2.46 -2.03
C VAL A 61 6.71 -2.70 -2.08
N ALA A 62 7.39 -2.70 -0.93
CA ALA A 62 8.83 -2.92 -0.87
C ALA A 62 9.24 -4.31 -1.36
N TYR A 63 8.47 -5.36 -1.04
CA TYR A 63 8.83 -6.74 -1.40
C TYR A 63 8.39 -7.15 -2.80
N TYR A 64 7.34 -6.55 -3.37
CA TYR A 64 6.79 -6.98 -4.67
C TYR A 64 6.95 -5.95 -5.78
N LEU A 65 6.79 -4.65 -5.50
CA LEU A 65 6.91 -3.60 -6.53
C LEU A 65 8.36 -3.22 -6.79
N PHE A 66 9.19 -3.13 -5.76
CA PHE A 66 10.60 -2.73 -5.90
C PHE A 66 11.43 -3.72 -6.76
N PRO A 67 11.35 -5.05 -6.57
CA PRO A 67 12.12 -5.99 -7.41
C PRO A 67 11.62 -5.99 -8.86
N GLY A 68 10.31 -5.89 -9.08
CA GLY A 68 9.74 -5.80 -10.42
C GLY A 68 10.24 -4.57 -11.18
N LEU A 69 10.31 -3.42 -10.51
CA LEU A 69 10.86 -2.19 -11.08
C LEU A 69 12.34 -2.35 -11.43
N LEU A 70 13.13 -2.96 -10.54
CA LEU A 70 14.55 -3.23 -10.78
C LEU A 70 14.78 -4.14 -11.99
N ILE A 71 13.96 -5.19 -12.16
CA ILE A 71 14.06 -6.09 -13.31
C ILE A 71 13.77 -5.35 -14.62
N ILE A 72 12.73 -4.51 -14.65
CA ILE A 72 12.37 -3.72 -15.83
C ILE A 72 13.49 -2.74 -16.19
N VAL A 73 14.02 -2.03 -15.20
CA VAL A 73 15.14 -1.09 -15.39
C VAL A 73 16.39 -1.81 -15.88
N ALA A 74 16.72 -2.97 -15.30
CA ALA A 74 17.86 -3.78 -15.73
C ALA A 74 17.69 -4.28 -17.17
N ALA A 75 16.50 -4.75 -17.55
CA ALA A 75 16.20 -5.20 -18.91
C ALA A 75 16.30 -4.07 -19.94
N LEU A 76 15.81 -2.87 -19.59
CA LEU A 76 15.94 -1.68 -20.43
C LEU A 76 17.40 -1.25 -20.58
N ALA A 77 18.16 -1.21 -19.47
CA ALA A 77 19.57 -0.87 -19.49
C ALA A 77 20.39 -1.87 -20.34
N PHE A 78 20.09 -3.16 -20.23
CA PHE A 78 20.73 -4.20 -21.02
C PHE A 78 20.47 -4.01 -22.51
N ARG A 79 19.19 -3.83 -22.91
CA ARG A 79 18.80 -3.55 -24.30
C ARG A 79 19.45 -2.29 -24.87
N PHE A 80 19.49 -1.21 -24.09
CA PHE A 80 20.17 0.01 -24.51
C PHE A 80 21.68 -0.21 -24.68
N SER A 81 22.32 -1.01 -23.82
CA SER A 81 23.74 -1.32 -23.93
C SER A 81 24.06 -2.15 -25.19
N GLU A 82 23.22 -3.12 -25.53
CA GLU A 82 23.38 -3.91 -26.76
C GLU A 82 23.22 -3.04 -28.00
N SER A 83 22.21 -2.17 -28.01
CA SER A 83 21.96 -1.25 -29.12
C SER A 83 23.12 -0.25 -29.29
N PHE A 84 23.69 0.27 -28.21
CA PHE A 84 24.90 1.09 -28.26
C PHE A 84 26.10 0.32 -28.81
N ARG A 85 26.27 -0.95 -28.41
CA ARG A 85 27.38 -1.80 -28.86
C ARG A 85 27.27 -2.12 -30.35
N GLU A 86 26.06 -2.37 -30.85
CA GLU A 86 25.80 -2.57 -32.29
C GLU A 86 26.12 -1.32 -33.10
N ILE A 87 25.67 -0.14 -32.66
CA ILE A 87 25.96 1.14 -33.33
C ILE A 87 27.48 1.39 -33.38
N LEU A 88 28.20 1.08 -32.30
CA LEU A 88 29.65 1.28 -32.22
C LEU A 88 30.41 0.33 -33.17
N ILE A 89 29.95 -0.93 -33.30
CA ILE A 89 30.48 -1.89 -34.27
C ILE A 89 30.20 -1.44 -35.70
N GLU A 90 28.99 -0.94 -36.00
CA GLU A 90 28.62 -0.45 -37.33
C GLU A 90 29.47 0.75 -37.75
N ILE A 91 29.72 1.68 -36.83
CA ILE A 91 30.62 2.81 -37.06
C ILE A 91 32.04 2.30 -37.34
N LEU A 92 32.56 1.36 -36.55
CA LEU A 92 33.90 0.82 -36.72
C LEU A 92 34.08 0.11 -38.08
N MET A 93 33.07 -0.64 -38.53
CA MET A 93 33.03 -1.28 -39.84
C MET A 93 33.00 -0.28 -41.00
N LYS A 94 32.44 0.93 -40.81
CA LYS A 94 32.44 1.98 -41.85
C LYS A 94 33.79 2.69 -42.02
N PHE A 95 34.70 2.56 -41.06
CA PHE A 95 36.02 3.19 -41.07
C PHE A 95 37.18 2.24 -41.42
N ILE A 96 36.89 0.95 -41.64
CA ILE A 96 37.81 -0.07 -42.18
C ILE A 96 37.53 -0.24 -43.67
#